data_AF-A0A2I0DY43-F1
#
_entry.id   AF-A0A2I0DY43-F1
#
_cell.length_a   1.000
_cell.length_b   1.000
_cell.length_c   1.000
_cell.angle_alpha   90.00
_cell.angle_beta   90.00
_cell.angle_gamma   90.00
#
_symmetry.space_group_name_H-M   'P 1'
#
loop_
_entity.id
_entity.type
_entity.pdbx_description
1 polymer ?
#
loop_
_entity_poly.entity_id
_entity_poly.type
_entity_poly.pdbx_seq_one_letter_code
_entity_poly.pdbx_strand_id
1 'polypeptide(L)'
;MSHYLTNLPGSEFGNDKSAVTNKIADNGAILLLLNGSDDGTNPATELGGQPLYQNEIQVEGGAWYINQNYEEHRDASFEEILHMMHDYGIGVDQNSEFIGALPGYQAEIRAAQTTALNDKLWGGDQSWITELTAENSLTQEYLASVIDAYYGLWGAWSGSETHSMWGGYIAKTRAEMSTEDPLGAELMNNKFFHSYLTYNARIDASFIGDFSLKFNRDIGYTHHSQYLKDVTLTGSLNSNVVVNQLDNNITGNSGQNEVKFSGKASQYSIEKQDNGATIITDMVSNRDGVNTLTGIESAVFSGSNVTL
;
A
#
# COMPACT_ATOMS: atom_id res chain seq x y z
N MET A 1 -6.32 -7.50 3.32
CA MET A 1 -5.71 -8.84 3.52
C MET A 1 -4.91 -9.34 2.31
N SER A 2 -5.49 -9.44 1.10
CA SER A 2 -4.80 -10.03 -0.07
C SER A 2 -3.41 -9.43 -0.32
N HIS A 3 -3.25 -8.12 -0.13
CA HIS A 3 -1.96 -7.45 -0.25
C HIS A 3 -0.83 -8.11 0.57
N TYR A 4 -1.06 -8.28 1.87
CA TYR A 4 -0.04 -8.80 2.77
C TYR A 4 0.19 -10.30 2.62
N LEU A 5 -0.84 -11.06 2.22
CA LEU A 5 -0.80 -12.53 2.18
C LEU A 5 -0.49 -13.12 0.80
N THR A 6 -0.39 -12.30 -0.24
CA THR A 6 0.08 -12.76 -1.55
C THR A 6 1.55 -13.18 -1.45
N ASN A 7 1.86 -14.41 -1.87
CA ASN A 7 3.22 -14.93 -1.92
C ASN A 7 4.13 -14.01 -2.74
N LEU A 8 5.38 -13.89 -2.31
CA LEU A 8 6.46 -13.19 -2.98
C LEU A 8 7.56 -14.21 -3.33
N PRO A 9 7.43 -14.96 -4.44
CA PRO A 9 8.39 -16.01 -4.78
C PRO A 9 9.82 -15.48 -4.84
N GLY A 10 10.76 -16.22 -4.23
CA GLY A 10 12.17 -15.82 -4.16
C GLY A 10 12.53 -14.86 -3.02
N SER A 11 11.57 -14.43 -2.19
CA SER A 11 11.84 -13.69 -0.96
C SER A 11 12.20 -14.59 0.22
N GLU A 12 12.88 -14.02 1.21
CA GLU A 12 13.40 -14.77 2.37
C GLU A 12 12.29 -15.36 3.26
N PHE A 13 11.28 -14.57 3.58
CA PHE A 13 10.18 -14.92 4.48
C PHE A 13 8.81 -14.93 3.80
N GLY A 14 8.69 -14.36 2.60
CA GLY A 14 7.43 -14.23 1.86
C GLY A 14 7.25 -15.23 0.71
N ASN A 15 8.19 -16.14 0.46
CA ASN A 15 8.14 -17.07 -0.68
C ASN A 15 6.86 -17.92 -0.68
N ASP A 16 6.47 -18.43 0.48
CA ASP A 16 5.17 -19.05 0.70
C ASP A 16 4.60 -18.62 2.05
N LYS A 17 3.51 -17.84 2.01
CA LYS A 17 2.83 -17.27 3.18
C LYS A 17 1.69 -18.14 3.68
N SER A 18 1.57 -19.38 3.19
CA SER A 18 0.55 -20.33 3.65
C SER A 18 0.62 -20.58 5.16
N ALA A 19 1.83 -20.73 5.72
CA ALA A 19 2.02 -20.92 7.16
C ALA A 19 1.55 -19.70 7.98
N VAL A 20 1.86 -18.48 7.51
CA VAL A 20 1.37 -17.23 8.13
C VAL A 20 -0.15 -17.17 8.07
N THR A 21 -0.73 -17.46 6.91
CA THR A 21 -2.19 -17.46 6.71
C THR A 21 -2.89 -18.45 7.63
N ASN A 22 -2.33 -19.67 7.77
CA ASN A 22 -2.85 -20.67 8.68
C ASN A 22 -2.75 -20.20 10.14
N LYS A 23 -1.65 -19.54 10.51
CA LYS A 23 -1.50 -18.99 11.87
C LYS A 23 -2.50 -17.90 12.21
N ILE A 24 -2.83 -17.02 11.26
CA ILE A 24 -3.89 -16.02 11.45
C ILE A 24 -5.22 -16.71 11.82
N ALA A 25 -5.55 -17.82 11.15
CA ALA A 25 -6.75 -18.59 11.44
C ALA A 25 -6.65 -19.37 12.77
N ASP A 26 -5.53 -20.06 13.02
CA ASP A 26 -5.31 -20.85 14.24
C ASP A 26 -5.34 -19.99 15.50
N ASN A 27 -4.82 -18.77 15.41
CA ASN A 27 -4.80 -17.79 16.50
C ASN A 27 -6.12 -17.01 16.62
N GLY A 28 -7.11 -17.29 15.76
CA GLY A 28 -8.46 -16.73 15.87
C GLY A 28 -8.56 -15.25 15.54
N ALA A 29 -7.78 -14.75 14.58
CA ALA A 29 -7.77 -13.33 14.23
C ALA A 29 -9.15 -12.84 13.77
N ILE A 30 -9.55 -11.66 14.27
CA ILE A 30 -10.80 -11.00 13.92
C ILE A 30 -10.48 -9.56 13.53
N LEU A 31 -10.92 -9.14 12.34
CA LEU A 31 -10.97 -7.73 11.93
C LEU A 31 -12.39 -7.20 12.11
N LEU A 32 -12.54 -6.14 12.88
CA LEU A 32 -13.81 -5.48 13.15
C LEU A 32 -13.95 -4.30 12.20
N LEU A 33 -14.91 -4.37 11.28
CA LEU A 33 -15.26 -3.24 10.42
C LEU A 33 -16.35 -2.42 11.10
N LEU A 34 -16.00 -1.21 11.53
CA LEU A 34 -16.83 -0.37 12.39
C LEU A 34 -17.22 0.93 11.68
N ASN A 35 -18.41 1.45 11.99
CA ASN A 35 -18.82 2.78 11.52
C ASN A 35 -18.14 3.86 12.37
N GLY A 36 -17.93 5.05 11.79
CA GLY A 36 -17.38 6.21 12.50
C GLY A 36 -15.86 6.33 12.38
N SER A 37 -15.23 6.86 13.43
CA SER A 37 -13.77 7.04 13.60
C SER A 37 -13.33 6.45 14.93
N ASP A 38 -12.04 6.14 15.09
CA ASP A 38 -11.48 6.00 16.43
C ASP A 38 -11.37 7.39 17.09
N ASP A 39 -12.15 7.58 18.15
CA ASP A 39 -12.10 8.77 19.00
C ASP A 39 -11.72 8.44 20.45
N GLY A 40 -11.27 7.21 20.70
CA GLY A 40 -10.94 6.69 22.02
C GLY A 40 -12.16 6.46 22.94
N THR A 41 -13.39 6.65 22.47
CA THR A 41 -14.61 6.43 23.26
C THR A 41 -15.41 5.19 22.87
N ASN A 42 -15.04 4.55 21.76
CA ASN A 42 -15.73 3.37 21.25
C ASN A 42 -15.32 2.10 22.03
N PRO A 43 -16.26 1.24 22.47
CA PRO A 43 -15.95 -0.01 23.18
C PRO A 43 -15.41 -1.12 22.26
N ALA A 44 -14.78 -0.79 21.13
CA ALA A 44 -14.29 -1.78 20.16
C ALA A 44 -13.27 -2.75 20.77
N THR A 45 -12.48 -2.26 21.73
CA THR A 45 -11.55 -3.08 22.52
C THR A 45 -12.25 -4.19 23.32
N GLU A 46 -13.54 -4.05 23.63
CA GLU A 46 -14.34 -5.07 24.34
C GLU A 46 -14.78 -6.22 23.41
N LEU A 47 -14.64 -6.06 22.09
CA LEU A 47 -15.13 -7.00 21.08
C LEU A 47 -14.09 -8.06 20.69
N GLY A 48 -12.85 -7.96 21.18
CA GLY A 48 -11.81 -8.98 21.01
C GLY A 48 -11.32 -9.15 19.57
N GLY A 49 -11.14 -8.05 18.84
CA GLY A 49 -10.58 -8.04 17.48
C GLY A 49 -9.91 -6.71 17.13
N GLN A 50 -9.22 -6.68 15.99
CA GLN A 50 -8.57 -5.47 15.50
C GLN A 50 -9.62 -4.51 14.94
N PRO A 51 -9.79 -3.30 15.49
CA PRO A 51 -10.72 -2.32 14.93
C PRO A 51 -10.19 -1.71 13.63
N LEU A 52 -11.09 -1.45 12.70
CA LEU A 52 -10.85 -0.60 11.54
C LEU A 52 -12.13 0.19 11.27
N TYR A 53 -12.03 1.52 11.36
CA TYR A 53 -13.19 2.40 11.28
C TYR A 53 -13.43 2.91 9.86
N GLN A 54 -14.69 3.14 9.54
CA GLN A 54 -15.13 3.65 8.23
C GLN A 54 -14.37 4.89 7.78
N ASN A 55 -14.12 5.84 8.69
CA ASN A 55 -13.46 7.11 8.37
C ASN A 55 -11.93 6.99 8.24
N GLU A 56 -11.40 5.78 8.42
CA GLU A 56 -9.98 5.44 8.25
C GLU A 56 -9.74 4.59 6.99
N ILE A 57 -10.80 4.32 6.20
CA ILE A 57 -10.71 3.56 4.97
C ILE A 57 -10.81 4.51 3.79
N GLN A 58 -9.71 4.66 3.06
CA GLN A 58 -9.73 5.39 1.79
C GLN A 58 -10.05 4.45 0.62
N VAL A 59 -10.90 4.93 -0.29
CA VAL A 59 -11.19 4.25 -1.57
C VAL A 59 -10.41 4.98 -2.66
N GLU A 60 -9.62 4.25 -3.46
CA GLU A 60 -8.87 4.83 -4.56
C GLU A 60 -9.80 5.55 -5.54
N GLY A 61 -9.46 6.78 -5.92
CA GLY A 61 -10.32 7.61 -6.78
C GLY A 61 -11.44 8.34 -6.05
N GLY A 62 -11.74 7.98 -4.79
CA GLY A 62 -12.67 8.72 -3.93
C GLY A 62 -12.13 10.08 -3.50
N ALA A 63 -13.00 10.96 -3.03
CA ALA A 63 -12.63 12.35 -2.71
C ALA A 63 -11.52 12.45 -1.64
N TRP A 64 -11.55 11.63 -0.59
CA TRP A 64 -10.52 11.63 0.46
C TRP A 64 -9.16 11.19 -0.08
N TYR A 65 -9.15 10.14 -0.90
CA TYR A 65 -7.96 9.65 -1.56
C TYR A 65 -7.39 10.68 -2.52
N ILE A 66 -8.21 11.29 -3.39
CA ILE A 66 -7.72 12.27 -4.36
C ILE A 66 -7.18 13.53 -3.68
N ASN A 67 -7.84 14.00 -2.62
CA ASN A 67 -7.48 15.23 -1.93
C ASN A 67 -6.37 15.05 -0.87
N GLN A 68 -6.09 13.80 -0.44
CA GLN A 68 -5.14 13.48 0.63
C GLN A 68 -5.39 14.33 1.90
N ASN A 69 -6.61 14.26 2.43
CA ASN A 69 -7.03 15.01 3.62
C ASN A 69 -6.59 14.30 4.91
N TYR A 70 -5.38 14.60 5.38
CA TYR A 70 -4.81 14.01 6.60
C TYR A 70 -5.41 14.54 7.91
N GLU A 71 -6.12 15.68 7.89
CA GLU A 71 -6.70 16.27 9.11
C GLU A 71 -7.94 15.52 9.57
N GLU A 72 -8.72 15.00 8.62
CA GLU A 72 -10.00 14.32 8.90
C GLU A 72 -9.98 12.82 8.56
N HIS A 73 -9.10 12.39 7.65
CA HIS A 73 -9.15 11.07 7.02
C HIS A 73 -7.75 10.50 6.69
N ARG A 74 -7.05 9.96 7.69
CA ARG A 74 -5.88 9.08 7.46
C ARG A 74 -6.38 7.72 6.95
N ASP A 75 -5.67 7.13 5.99
CA ASP A 75 -5.89 5.71 5.66
C ASP A 75 -5.17 4.81 6.69
N ALA A 76 -5.92 4.28 7.67
CA ALA A 76 -5.39 3.30 8.63
C ALA A 76 -5.58 1.85 8.15
N SER A 77 -6.24 1.63 6.99
CA SER A 77 -6.51 0.26 6.50
C SER A 77 -5.24 -0.58 6.36
N PHE A 78 -4.12 0.05 5.99
CA PHE A 78 -2.84 -0.62 5.87
C PHE A 78 -2.28 -1.02 7.24
N GLU A 79 -2.32 -0.11 8.22
CA GLU A 79 -1.87 -0.32 9.59
C GLU A 79 -2.72 -1.38 10.30
N GLU A 80 -4.04 -1.23 10.32
CA GLU A 80 -4.89 -2.15 11.08
C GLU A 80 -4.87 -3.57 10.52
N ILE A 81 -4.85 -3.71 9.19
CA ILE A 81 -4.73 -5.03 8.57
C ILE A 81 -3.31 -5.60 8.79
N LEU A 82 -2.29 -4.74 8.85
CA LEU A 82 -0.92 -5.15 9.17
C LEU A 82 -0.84 -5.65 10.62
N HIS A 83 -1.36 -4.90 11.59
CA HIS A 83 -1.40 -5.28 13.00
C HIS A 83 -2.03 -6.65 13.19
N MET A 84 -3.20 -6.88 12.60
CA MET A 84 -3.83 -8.20 12.63
C MET A 84 -2.96 -9.30 11.99
N MET A 85 -2.33 -9.04 10.83
CA MET A 85 -1.49 -10.02 10.14
C MET A 85 -0.19 -10.30 10.89
N HIS A 86 0.38 -9.27 11.51
CA HIS A 86 1.61 -9.33 12.28
C HIS A 86 1.38 -10.10 13.58
N ASP A 87 0.42 -9.68 14.40
CA ASP A 87 0.12 -10.31 15.68
C ASP A 87 -0.26 -11.78 15.50
N TYR A 88 -1.24 -12.06 14.64
CA TYR A 88 -1.82 -13.39 14.56
C TYR A 88 -1.09 -14.31 13.56
N GLY A 89 -0.31 -13.75 12.63
CA GLY A 89 0.32 -14.51 11.55
C GLY A 89 1.83 -14.64 11.68
N ILE A 90 2.56 -13.53 11.53
CA ILE A 90 4.04 -13.50 11.68
C ILE A 90 4.42 -13.89 13.10
N GLY A 91 3.70 -13.34 14.09
CA GLY A 91 3.90 -13.50 15.52
C GLY A 91 4.76 -12.39 16.10
N VAL A 92 4.44 -12.00 17.33
CA VAL A 92 5.21 -11.02 18.11
C VAL A 92 6.00 -11.77 19.17
N ASP A 93 7.32 -11.51 19.22
CA ASP A 93 8.18 -12.10 20.24
C ASP A 93 7.82 -11.59 21.63
N GLN A 94 8.20 -12.34 22.66
CA GLN A 94 7.90 -12.01 24.06
C GLN A 94 6.40 -11.99 24.41
N ASN A 95 5.55 -12.49 23.51
CA ASN A 95 4.14 -12.73 23.74
C ASN A 95 3.85 -14.24 23.73
N SER A 96 3.25 -14.77 24.80
CA SER A 96 2.89 -16.19 24.89
C SER A 96 1.56 -16.55 24.23
N GLU A 97 0.71 -15.56 23.93
CA GLU A 97 -0.59 -15.74 23.29
C GLU A 97 -0.47 -15.79 21.76
N PHE A 98 0.45 -15.01 21.18
CA PHE A 98 0.59 -14.85 19.72
C PHE A 98 1.80 -15.60 19.14
N ILE A 99 1.80 -16.93 19.24
CA ILE A 99 2.83 -17.77 18.60
C ILE A 99 2.61 -17.77 17.09
N GLY A 100 3.39 -16.98 16.36
CA GLY A 100 3.30 -16.90 14.91
C GLY A 100 4.22 -17.85 14.15
N ALA A 101 4.19 -17.72 12.82
CA ALA A 101 4.87 -18.62 11.88
C ALA A 101 6.32 -18.22 11.59
N LEU A 102 6.72 -16.96 11.83
CA LEU A 102 7.98 -16.40 11.34
C LEU A 102 8.80 -15.73 12.44
N PRO A 103 9.25 -16.49 13.47
CA PRO A 103 10.05 -15.93 14.56
C PRO A 103 11.39 -15.33 14.10
N GLY A 104 11.94 -15.82 12.98
CA GLY A 104 13.15 -15.24 12.37
C GLY A 104 12.92 -13.83 11.83
N TYR A 105 11.82 -13.62 11.11
CA TYR A 105 11.48 -12.29 10.58
C TYR A 105 11.12 -11.33 11.72
N GLN A 106 10.38 -11.81 12.73
CA GLN A 106 10.09 -11.01 13.91
C GLN A 106 11.35 -10.57 14.66
N ALA A 107 12.39 -11.40 14.73
CA ALA A 107 13.65 -11.02 15.33
C ALA A 107 14.34 -9.87 14.58
N GLU A 108 14.24 -9.84 13.24
CA GLU A 108 14.74 -8.74 12.43
C GLU A 108 13.93 -7.46 12.63
N ILE A 109 12.59 -7.56 12.66
CA ILE A 109 11.70 -6.43 12.96
C ILE A 109 12.05 -5.83 14.32
N ARG A 110 12.25 -6.67 15.34
CA ARG A 110 12.68 -6.23 16.69
C ARG A 110 14.03 -5.54 16.69
N ALA A 111 15.00 -6.05 15.94
CA ALA A 111 16.34 -5.44 15.85
C ALA A 111 16.30 -4.07 15.16
N ALA A 112 15.53 -3.94 14.07
CA ALA A 112 15.29 -2.69 13.38
C ALA A 112 14.58 -1.68 14.29
N GLN A 113 13.48 -2.08 14.93
CA GLN A 113 12.74 -1.26 15.88
C GLN A 113 13.61 -0.75 17.04
N THR A 114 14.42 -1.62 17.63
CA THR A 114 15.33 -1.26 18.73
C THR A 114 16.35 -0.21 18.29
N THR A 115 16.90 -0.37 17.09
CA THR A 115 17.84 0.60 16.50
C THR A 115 17.15 1.93 16.24
N ALA A 116 15.98 1.89 15.60
CA ALA A 116 15.21 3.08 15.27
C ALA A 116 14.83 3.90 16.51
N LEU A 117 14.46 3.25 17.61
CA LEU A 117 14.16 3.93 18.87
C LEU A 117 15.42 4.51 19.53
N ASN A 118 16.53 3.76 19.56
CA ASN A 118 17.79 4.23 20.15
C ASN A 118 18.39 5.43 19.40
N ASP A 119 18.32 5.38 18.07
CA ASP A 119 18.86 6.39 17.18
C ASP A 119 17.87 7.53 16.90
N LYS A 120 16.66 7.47 17.48
CA LYS A 120 15.57 8.45 17.34
C LYS A 120 15.12 8.64 15.89
N LEU A 121 15.15 7.56 15.13
CA LEU A 121 14.58 7.46 13.79
C LEU A 121 13.05 7.26 13.87
N TRP A 122 12.59 6.69 14.98
CA TRP A 122 11.20 6.43 15.26
C TRP A 122 10.89 6.59 16.74
N GLY A 123 9.68 7.06 17.05
CA GLY A 123 9.25 7.30 18.43
C GLY A 123 9.66 8.67 18.93
N GLY A 124 8.70 9.61 18.97
CA GLY A 124 8.92 11.00 19.40
C GLY A 124 8.32 11.35 20.77
N ASP A 125 7.32 10.59 21.22
CA ASP A 125 6.60 10.81 22.48
C ASP A 125 6.99 9.75 23.52
N GLN A 126 7.59 10.18 24.63
CA GLN A 126 8.09 9.25 25.65
C GLN A 126 6.96 8.54 26.42
N SER A 127 5.81 9.20 26.61
CA SER A 127 4.63 8.57 27.24
C SER A 127 4.08 7.46 26.36
N TRP A 128 3.93 7.72 25.06
CA TRP A 128 3.49 6.74 24.08
C TRP A 128 4.46 5.55 24.00
N ILE A 129 5.78 5.81 23.92
CA ILE A 129 6.77 4.72 23.94
C ILE A 129 6.71 3.90 25.23
N THR A 130 6.40 4.52 26.37
CA THR A 130 6.25 3.80 27.65
C THR A 130 5.02 2.88 27.63
N GLU A 131 3.91 3.36 27.09
CA GLU A 131 2.69 2.58 26.87
C GLU A 131 2.96 1.40 25.94
N LEU A 132 3.52 1.64 24.76
CA LEU A 132 3.82 0.58 23.79
C LEU A 132 4.81 -0.47 24.34
N THR A 133 5.74 -0.04 25.20
CA THR A 133 6.66 -0.96 25.88
C THR A 133 5.92 -1.88 26.84
N ALA A 134 4.96 -1.34 27.61
CA ALA A 134 4.18 -2.11 28.57
C ALA A 134 3.25 -3.13 27.87
N GLU A 135 2.76 -2.80 26.69
CA GLU A 135 1.88 -3.65 25.88
C GLU A 135 2.63 -4.63 24.97
N ASN A 136 3.96 -4.49 24.86
CA ASN A 136 4.77 -5.20 23.87
C ASN A 136 4.29 -4.95 22.42
N SER A 137 3.91 -3.71 22.12
CA SER A 137 3.40 -3.25 20.81
C SER A 137 4.41 -2.43 20.00
N LEU A 138 5.63 -2.20 20.54
CA LEU A 138 6.66 -1.40 19.85
C LEU A 138 7.00 -1.87 18.43
N THR A 139 7.06 -3.19 18.19
CA THR A 139 7.39 -3.71 16.84
C THR A 139 6.26 -3.52 15.85
N GLN A 140 5.01 -3.58 16.33
CA GLN A 140 3.82 -3.40 15.53
C GLN A 140 3.78 -1.96 15.02
N GLU A 141 3.83 -1.00 15.94
CA GLU A 141 3.77 0.43 15.59
C GLU A 141 4.97 0.90 14.76
N TYR A 142 6.17 0.39 15.05
CA TYR A 142 7.34 0.65 14.21
C TYR A 142 7.17 0.10 12.79
N LEU A 143 6.73 -1.16 12.65
CA LEU A 143 6.55 -1.77 11.33
C LEU A 143 5.44 -1.08 10.54
N ALA A 144 4.35 -0.66 11.19
CA ALA A 144 3.33 0.16 10.57
C ALA A 144 3.91 1.47 10.02
N SER A 145 4.81 2.11 10.78
CA SER A 145 5.50 3.33 10.33
C SER A 145 6.40 3.12 9.12
N VAL A 146 7.13 2.01 9.10
CA VAL A 146 7.93 1.58 7.94
C VAL A 146 7.03 1.37 6.72
N ILE A 147 5.90 0.68 6.88
CA ILE A 147 4.92 0.37 5.83
C ILE A 147 4.28 1.63 5.26
N ASP A 148 3.91 2.56 6.14
CA ASP A 148 3.28 3.84 5.82
C ASP A 148 4.17 4.70 4.91
N ALA A 149 5.46 4.81 5.25
CA ALA A 149 6.44 5.48 4.40
C ALA A 149 6.72 4.69 3.11
N TYR A 150 6.81 3.36 3.21
CA TYR A 150 7.11 2.49 2.08
C TYR A 150 6.02 2.56 1.01
N TYR A 151 4.73 2.51 1.34
CA TYR A 151 3.66 2.65 0.35
C TYR A 151 3.20 4.10 0.14
N GLY A 152 3.96 5.07 0.67
CA GLY A 152 3.77 6.49 0.37
C GLY A 152 2.47 7.07 0.93
N LEU A 153 1.88 6.45 1.95
CA LEU A 153 0.64 6.89 2.59
C LEU A 153 0.76 8.30 3.16
N TRP A 154 1.96 8.70 3.59
CA TRP A 154 2.25 10.02 4.17
C TRP A 154 3.01 10.96 3.24
N GLY A 155 3.31 10.53 2.01
CA GLY A 155 4.18 11.29 1.13
C GLY A 155 3.63 12.69 0.78
N ALA A 156 2.30 12.84 0.74
CA ALA A 156 1.62 14.10 0.46
C ALA A 156 1.34 14.95 1.71
N TRP A 157 1.58 14.43 2.92
CA TRP A 157 1.31 15.15 4.15
C TRP A 157 2.20 16.39 4.28
N SER A 158 1.63 17.55 4.56
CA SER A 158 2.38 18.82 4.56
C SER A 158 2.89 19.27 5.94
N GLY A 159 2.55 18.55 7.02
CA GLY A 159 2.93 18.94 8.37
C GLY A 159 4.41 18.76 8.71
N SER A 160 5.17 18.06 7.87
CA SER A 160 6.63 17.99 7.92
C SER A 160 7.21 17.82 6.52
N GLU A 161 8.34 18.48 6.23
CA GLU A 161 9.05 18.30 4.96
C GLU A 161 9.91 17.03 4.93
N THR A 162 10.27 16.51 6.10
CA THR A 162 11.25 15.42 6.23
C THR A 162 10.69 14.17 6.87
N HIS A 163 9.64 14.27 7.70
CA HIS A 163 9.12 13.14 8.46
C HIS A 163 7.72 12.71 7.99
N SER A 164 7.35 11.46 8.27
CA SER A 164 5.99 10.93 8.15
C SER A 164 5.34 10.76 9.53
N MET A 165 4.07 10.31 9.55
CA MET A 165 3.31 9.99 10.77
C MET A 165 3.37 11.05 11.85
N TRP A 166 2.91 12.26 11.53
CA TRP A 166 2.95 13.40 12.45
C TRP A 166 4.34 13.75 13.02
N GLY A 167 5.41 13.35 12.33
CA GLY A 167 6.78 13.54 12.79
C GLY A 167 7.35 12.36 13.57
N GLY A 168 6.60 11.27 13.73
CA GLY A 168 6.98 10.09 14.51
C GLY A 168 7.98 9.17 13.80
N TYR A 169 8.12 9.25 12.48
CA TYR A 169 9.06 8.45 11.70
C TYR A 169 9.91 9.31 10.76
N ILE A 170 11.22 9.05 10.78
CA ILE A 170 12.23 9.92 10.15
C ILE A 170 12.08 10.03 8.65
N ALA A 171 11.72 8.94 7.96
CA ALA A 171 11.58 8.94 6.51
C ALA A 171 10.17 9.34 6.09
N LYS A 172 10.06 10.35 5.24
CA LYS A 172 8.78 10.78 4.66
C LYS A 172 8.33 9.91 3.50
N THR A 173 9.29 9.42 2.71
CA THR A 173 9.06 8.67 1.48
C THR A 173 9.89 7.40 1.43
N ARG A 174 9.43 6.41 0.64
CA ARG A 174 10.18 5.18 0.36
C ARG A 174 11.64 5.42 -0.03
N ALA A 175 11.91 6.46 -0.85
CA ALA A 175 13.24 6.73 -1.35
C ALA A 175 14.23 7.11 -0.24
N GLU A 176 13.76 7.82 0.79
CA GLU A 176 14.56 8.30 1.91
C GLU A 176 14.89 7.19 2.91
N MET A 177 14.06 6.14 3.00
CA MET A 177 14.26 5.04 3.96
C MET A 177 15.66 4.42 3.88
N SER A 178 16.18 4.19 2.66
CA SER A 178 17.50 3.56 2.49
C SER A 178 18.66 4.33 3.13
N THR A 179 18.50 5.63 3.35
CA THR A 179 19.50 6.49 3.98
C THR A 179 19.14 6.86 5.42
N GLU A 180 17.85 6.99 5.74
CA GLU A 180 17.39 7.53 7.03
C GLU A 180 17.00 6.45 8.03
N ASP A 181 16.47 5.32 7.56
CA ASP A 181 16.29 4.09 8.36
C ASP A 181 16.66 2.85 7.53
N PRO A 182 17.98 2.56 7.37
CA PRO A 182 18.44 1.47 6.53
C PRO A 182 17.94 0.09 6.96
N LEU A 183 17.69 -0.11 8.26
CA LEU A 183 17.14 -1.39 8.75
C LEU A 183 15.66 -1.51 8.42
N GLY A 184 14.88 -0.43 8.58
CA GLY A 184 13.50 -0.38 8.11
C GLY A 184 13.38 -0.62 6.60
N ALA A 185 14.29 -0.03 5.80
CA ALA A 185 14.36 -0.30 4.36
C ALA A 185 14.67 -1.77 4.05
N GLU A 186 15.58 -2.39 4.81
CA GLU A 186 15.95 -3.79 4.62
C GLU A 186 14.81 -4.76 4.96
N LEU A 187 13.96 -4.44 5.95
CA LEU A 187 12.72 -5.21 6.23
C LEU A 187 11.81 -5.30 5.00
N MET A 188 11.82 -4.28 4.14
CA MET A 188 11.00 -4.23 2.93
C MET A 188 11.68 -4.81 1.69
N ASN A 189 13.00 -5.05 1.76
CA ASN A 189 13.82 -5.45 0.62
C ASN A 189 13.82 -6.96 0.41
N ASN A 190 12.89 -7.48 -0.41
CA ASN A 190 12.79 -8.90 -0.77
C ASN A 190 12.73 -9.87 0.44
N LYS A 191 12.22 -9.40 1.59
CA LYS A 191 12.01 -10.23 2.78
C LYS A 191 10.61 -10.81 2.84
N PHE A 192 9.58 -9.96 2.91
CA PHE A 192 8.19 -10.42 3.05
C PHE A 192 7.19 -9.64 2.19
N PHE A 193 7.34 -8.32 2.12
CA PHE A 193 6.39 -7.42 1.47
C PHE A 193 6.73 -7.20 -0.01
N HIS A 194 5.70 -7.11 -0.85
CA HIS A 194 5.89 -6.76 -2.27
C HIS A 194 6.31 -5.30 -2.40
N SER A 195 7.08 -4.96 -3.44
CA SER A 195 7.38 -3.55 -3.74
C SER A 195 6.20 -2.78 -4.35
N TYR A 196 5.09 -3.46 -4.60
CA TYR A 196 3.85 -2.92 -5.13
C TYR A 196 2.65 -3.53 -4.41
N LEU A 197 1.51 -2.87 -4.53
CA LEU A 197 0.24 -3.28 -3.98
C LEU A 197 -0.36 -4.38 -4.87
N THR A 198 -0.61 -5.56 -4.29
CA THR A 198 -0.97 -6.77 -5.05
C THR A 198 -2.46 -6.97 -5.21
N TYR A 199 -3.29 -6.12 -4.59
CA TYR A 199 -4.73 -6.15 -4.81
C TYR A 199 -5.09 -5.40 -6.08
N ASN A 200 -6.22 -5.75 -6.67
CA ASN A 200 -6.82 -4.96 -7.74
C ASN A 200 -7.55 -3.76 -7.12
N ALA A 201 -7.02 -2.56 -7.34
CA ALA A 201 -7.61 -1.32 -6.84
C ALA A 201 -8.86 -0.97 -7.66
N ARG A 202 -9.97 -0.73 -6.97
CA ARG A 202 -11.25 -0.44 -7.62
C ARG A 202 -11.48 1.05 -7.56
N ILE A 203 -11.18 1.73 -8.66
CA ILE A 203 -11.28 3.19 -8.72
C ILE A 203 -12.75 3.59 -8.58
N ASP A 204 -13.01 4.48 -7.63
CA ASP A 204 -14.34 4.91 -7.23
C ASP A 204 -15.20 5.34 -8.42
N ALA A 205 -16.48 4.96 -8.39
CA ALA A 205 -17.40 5.15 -9.51
C ALA A 205 -17.69 6.63 -9.81
N SER A 206 -17.40 7.53 -8.87
CA SER A 206 -17.53 8.98 -9.05
C SER A 206 -16.31 9.64 -9.68
N PHE A 207 -15.18 8.93 -9.83
CA PHE A 207 -13.96 9.49 -10.37
C PHE A 207 -14.12 9.88 -11.85
N ILE A 208 -13.64 11.07 -12.21
CA ILE A 208 -13.61 11.60 -13.57
C ILE A 208 -12.21 12.12 -13.86
N GLY A 209 -11.72 11.87 -15.08
CA GLY A 209 -10.43 12.37 -15.54
C GLY A 209 -9.34 11.29 -15.49
N ASP A 210 -8.10 11.71 -15.26
CA ASP A 210 -6.93 10.84 -15.37
C ASP A 210 -6.46 10.35 -14.00
N PHE A 211 -6.76 9.09 -13.67
CA PHE A 211 -6.22 8.45 -12.48
C PHE A 211 -4.77 8.06 -12.76
N SER A 212 -3.83 8.75 -12.11
CA SER A 212 -2.41 8.55 -12.38
C SER A 212 -1.84 7.46 -11.48
N LEU A 213 -1.34 6.39 -12.07
CA LEU A 213 -0.40 5.48 -11.42
C LEU A 213 1.02 6.06 -11.45
N LYS A 214 1.29 7.06 -12.28
CA LYS A 214 2.61 7.67 -12.33
C LYS A 214 2.79 8.67 -11.20
N PHE A 215 3.91 8.58 -10.49
CA PHE A 215 4.28 9.55 -9.47
C PHE A 215 4.40 10.96 -10.06
N ASN A 216 3.74 11.91 -9.42
CA ASN A 216 3.85 13.33 -9.66
C ASN A 216 3.73 14.08 -8.32
N ARG A 217 4.83 14.69 -7.87
CA ARG A 217 4.89 15.47 -6.62
C ARG A 217 3.81 16.55 -6.48
N ASP A 218 3.27 17.06 -7.58
CA ASP A 218 2.23 18.10 -7.56
C ASP A 218 0.81 17.50 -7.45
N ILE A 219 0.68 16.17 -7.46
CA ILE A 219 -0.57 15.42 -7.30
C ILE A 219 -0.44 14.49 -6.09
N GLY A 220 -0.98 14.92 -4.95
CA GLY A 220 -0.75 14.27 -3.66
C GLY A 220 -0.99 12.76 -3.65
N TYR A 221 -2.13 12.29 -4.17
CA TYR A 221 -2.47 10.86 -4.15
C TYR A 221 -1.47 9.97 -4.90
N THR A 222 -0.64 10.54 -5.78
CA THR A 222 0.36 9.78 -6.54
C THR A 222 1.56 9.35 -5.72
N HIS A 223 1.74 9.89 -4.51
CA HIS A 223 2.67 9.32 -3.54
C HIS A 223 2.30 7.88 -3.20
N HIS A 224 1.00 7.57 -3.15
CA HIS A 224 0.46 6.24 -2.89
C HIS A 224 0.18 5.47 -4.19
N SER A 225 -0.56 6.05 -5.15
CA SER A 225 -1.01 5.31 -6.35
C SER A 225 0.13 4.80 -7.23
N GLN A 226 1.35 5.34 -7.08
CA GLN A 226 2.54 4.84 -7.78
C GLN A 226 2.88 3.38 -7.49
N TYR A 227 2.39 2.85 -6.37
CA TYR A 227 2.60 1.46 -5.99
C TYR A 227 1.42 0.56 -6.36
N LEU A 228 0.31 1.10 -6.88
CA LEU A 228 -0.78 0.30 -7.42
C LEU A 228 -0.33 -0.32 -8.74
N LYS A 229 -0.61 -1.62 -8.90
CA LYS A 229 -0.28 -2.39 -10.10
C LYS A 229 -1.51 -2.71 -10.94
N ASP A 230 -2.55 -3.25 -10.31
CA ASP A 230 -3.76 -3.66 -11.02
C ASP A 230 -4.90 -2.72 -10.66
N VAL A 231 -5.62 -2.20 -11.67
CA VAL A 231 -6.75 -1.28 -11.46
C VAL A 231 -7.98 -1.68 -12.25
N THR A 232 -9.14 -1.47 -11.65
CA THR A 232 -10.45 -1.59 -12.29
C THR A 232 -11.20 -0.27 -12.11
N LEU A 233 -11.52 0.39 -13.21
CA LEU A 233 -12.41 1.53 -13.23
C LEU A 233 -13.84 1.04 -12.93
N THR A 234 -14.59 1.76 -12.12
CA THR A 234 -15.98 1.40 -11.80
C THR A 234 -16.96 2.48 -12.23
N GLY A 235 -18.26 2.16 -12.27
CA GLY A 235 -19.30 3.11 -12.68
C GLY A 235 -19.43 3.28 -14.20
N SER A 236 -19.89 4.47 -14.61
CA SER A 236 -20.21 4.82 -16.00
C SER A 236 -19.64 6.16 -16.45
N LEU A 237 -18.85 6.81 -15.59
CA LEU A 237 -18.20 8.07 -15.91
C LEU A 237 -16.92 7.83 -16.70
N ASN A 238 -16.58 8.78 -17.58
CA ASN A 238 -15.34 8.75 -18.34
C ASN A 238 -14.15 8.96 -17.40
N SER A 239 -13.50 7.86 -17.05
CA SER A 239 -12.28 7.80 -16.25
C SER A 239 -11.18 7.14 -17.06
N ASN A 240 -9.96 7.60 -16.86
CA ASN A 240 -8.79 7.19 -17.61
C ASN A 240 -7.69 6.76 -16.64
N VAL A 241 -6.67 6.07 -17.15
CA VAL A 241 -5.50 5.67 -16.37
C VAL A 241 -4.22 6.20 -17.02
N VAL A 242 -3.33 6.79 -16.23
CA VAL A 242 -1.94 7.03 -16.64
C VAL A 242 -1.08 5.94 -16.05
N VAL A 243 -0.35 5.18 -16.89
CA VAL A 243 0.41 4.01 -16.45
C VAL A 243 1.68 4.39 -15.69
N ASN A 244 2.13 3.50 -14.80
CA ASN A 244 3.44 3.57 -14.15
C ASN A 244 4.42 2.59 -14.82
N GLN A 245 5.57 2.37 -14.18
CA GLN A 245 6.61 1.48 -14.67
C GLN A 245 6.35 -0.03 -14.46
N LEU A 246 5.25 -0.39 -13.80
CA LEU A 246 4.91 -1.78 -13.50
C LEU A 246 4.19 -2.43 -14.68
N ASP A 247 4.11 -3.76 -14.64
CA ASP A 247 3.26 -4.51 -15.54
C ASP A 247 1.82 -4.50 -15.00
N ASN A 248 0.94 -3.69 -15.59
CA ASN A 248 -0.40 -3.44 -15.04
C ASN A 248 -1.48 -4.27 -15.73
N ASN A 249 -2.47 -4.75 -14.96
CA ASN A 249 -3.76 -5.16 -15.50
C ASN A 249 -4.79 -4.04 -15.28
N ILE A 250 -5.35 -3.52 -16.37
CA ILE A 250 -6.24 -2.36 -16.35
C ILE A 250 -7.58 -2.76 -16.96
N THR A 251 -8.64 -2.67 -16.16
CA THR A 251 -10.02 -2.95 -16.59
C THR A 251 -10.82 -1.66 -16.63
N GLY A 252 -11.44 -1.37 -17.77
CA GLY A 252 -12.33 -0.21 -17.94
C GLY A 252 -13.72 -0.40 -17.31
N ASN A 253 -14.49 0.69 -17.30
CA ASN A 253 -15.86 0.73 -16.82
C ASN A 253 -16.85 0.83 -18.01
N SER A 254 -18.08 1.29 -17.77
CA SER A 254 -19.09 1.45 -18.83
C SER A 254 -19.06 2.81 -19.55
N GLY A 255 -18.11 3.67 -19.20
CA GLY A 255 -17.87 4.97 -19.83
C GLY A 255 -17.01 4.85 -21.09
N GLN A 256 -16.36 5.95 -21.46
CA GLN A 256 -15.26 5.96 -22.42
C GLN A 256 -13.95 6.09 -21.63
N ASN A 257 -13.12 5.06 -21.70
CA ASN A 257 -11.88 4.94 -20.97
C ASN A 257 -10.68 5.03 -21.90
N GLU A 258 -9.72 5.85 -21.51
CA GLU A 258 -8.42 5.96 -22.16
C GLU A 258 -7.31 5.46 -21.23
N VAL A 259 -6.28 4.84 -21.80
CA VAL A 259 -5.04 4.53 -21.07
C VAL A 259 -3.89 5.30 -21.69
N LYS A 260 -3.19 6.07 -20.87
CA LYS A 260 -2.18 7.05 -21.31
C LYS A 260 -0.78 6.56 -21.00
N PHE A 261 0.04 6.55 -22.04
CA PHE A 261 1.42 6.10 -22.04
C PHE A 261 2.39 7.28 -22.17
N SER A 262 3.60 7.12 -21.62
CA SER A 262 4.61 8.19 -21.52
C SER A 262 5.26 8.56 -22.87
N GLY A 263 5.22 7.66 -23.86
CA GLY A 263 6.01 7.71 -25.09
C GLY A 263 5.21 7.85 -26.37
N LYS A 264 5.92 7.86 -27.51
CA LYS A 264 5.30 7.81 -28.85
C LYS A 264 4.84 6.39 -29.17
N ALA A 265 3.76 6.24 -29.95
CA ALA A 265 3.22 4.93 -30.32
C ALA A 265 4.26 3.99 -30.97
N SER A 266 5.24 4.54 -31.72
CA SER A 266 6.33 3.77 -32.33
C SER A 266 7.29 3.10 -31.34
N GLN A 267 7.17 3.41 -30.05
CA GLN A 267 7.98 2.84 -28.97
C GLN A 267 7.28 1.70 -28.24
N TYR A 268 6.10 1.28 -28.72
CA TYR A 268 5.31 0.22 -28.12
C TYR A 268 4.93 -0.84 -29.16
N SER A 269 4.78 -2.08 -28.72
CA SER A 269 4.05 -3.10 -29.47
C SER A 269 2.64 -3.25 -28.90
N ILE A 270 1.65 -3.37 -29.78
CA ILE A 270 0.23 -3.51 -29.43
C ILE A 270 -0.27 -4.84 -30.00
N GLU A 271 -0.75 -5.72 -29.13
CA GLU A 271 -1.21 -7.06 -29.48
C GLU A 271 -2.62 -7.32 -28.95
N LYS A 272 -3.58 -7.52 -29.86
CA LYS A 272 -4.95 -7.90 -29.49
C LYS A 272 -5.03 -9.40 -29.22
N GLN A 273 -5.66 -9.77 -28.11
CA GLN A 273 -5.84 -11.14 -27.66
C GLN A 273 -7.24 -11.65 -28.03
N ASP A 274 -7.37 -12.98 -28.19
CA ASP A 274 -8.64 -13.63 -28.55
C ASP A 274 -9.75 -13.44 -27.50
N ASN A 275 -9.37 -13.18 -26.24
CA ASN A 275 -10.30 -12.92 -25.14
C ASN A 275 -10.80 -11.47 -25.08
N GLY A 276 -10.42 -10.63 -26.06
CA GLY A 276 -10.80 -9.22 -26.11
C GLY A 276 -9.87 -8.27 -25.33
N ALA A 277 -8.84 -8.78 -24.66
CA ALA A 277 -7.81 -7.94 -24.06
C ALA A 277 -6.83 -7.40 -25.12
N THR A 278 -6.16 -6.29 -24.81
CA THR A 278 -5.04 -5.76 -25.60
C THR A 278 -3.80 -5.65 -24.72
N ILE A 279 -2.71 -6.28 -25.14
CA ILE A 279 -1.40 -6.18 -24.48
C ILE A 279 -0.60 -5.08 -25.16
N ILE A 280 -0.18 -4.07 -24.39
CA ILE A 280 0.69 -2.98 -24.84
C ILE A 280 2.01 -3.10 -24.09
N THR A 281 3.08 -3.42 -24.83
CA THR A 281 4.43 -3.57 -24.28
C THR A 281 5.28 -2.36 -24.62
N ASP A 282 5.84 -1.71 -23.61
CA ASP A 282 6.84 -0.68 -23.81
C ASP A 282 8.19 -1.28 -24.23
N MET A 283 8.73 -0.81 -25.35
CA MET A 283 10.05 -1.24 -25.83
C MET A 283 11.19 -0.41 -25.22
N VAL A 284 10.88 0.62 -24.43
CA VAL A 284 11.84 1.42 -23.66
C VAL A 284 11.91 0.90 -22.22
N SER A 285 13.11 0.50 -21.78
CA SER A 285 13.31 -0.04 -20.44
C SER A 285 12.93 0.95 -19.34
N ASN A 286 12.37 0.43 -18.24
CA ASN A 286 12.07 1.18 -17.01
C ASN A 286 11.18 2.41 -17.22
N ARG A 287 10.16 2.33 -18.09
CA ARG A 287 9.22 3.43 -18.35
C ARG A 287 7.77 3.07 -18.06
N ASP A 288 7.11 2.32 -18.95
CA ASP A 288 5.68 2.00 -18.80
C ASP A 288 5.37 0.49 -18.65
N GLY A 289 6.38 -0.38 -18.69
CA GLY A 289 6.19 -1.84 -18.49
C GLY A 289 5.33 -2.52 -19.57
N VAL A 290 4.71 -3.64 -19.20
CA VAL A 290 3.77 -4.42 -20.02
C VAL A 290 2.36 -4.31 -19.46
N ASN A 291 1.44 -3.75 -20.24
CA ASN A 291 0.09 -3.43 -19.78
C ASN A 291 -0.96 -4.29 -20.49
N THR A 292 -1.79 -4.99 -19.73
CA THR A 292 -2.93 -5.76 -20.23
C THR A 292 -4.20 -4.96 -20.02
N LEU A 293 -4.85 -4.55 -21.12
CA LEU A 293 -6.02 -3.68 -21.12
C LEU A 293 -7.27 -4.47 -21.47
N THR A 294 -8.33 -4.35 -20.67
CA THR A 294 -9.64 -4.98 -20.93
C THR A 294 -10.75 -3.95 -20.83
N GLY A 295 -11.62 -3.86 -21.84
CA GLY A 295 -12.72 -2.90 -21.86
C GLY A 295 -12.26 -1.45 -21.92
N ILE A 296 -11.21 -1.15 -22.70
CA ILE A 296 -10.64 0.19 -22.89
C ILE A 296 -10.84 0.59 -24.36
N GLU A 297 -11.35 1.79 -24.61
CA GLU A 297 -11.64 2.28 -25.95
C GLU A 297 -10.39 2.76 -26.70
N SER A 298 -9.43 3.37 -26.00
CA SER A 298 -8.24 3.90 -26.67
C SER A 298 -6.97 3.97 -25.82
N ALA A 299 -5.83 3.80 -26.50
CA ALA A 299 -4.49 3.99 -25.95
C ALA A 299 -3.87 5.30 -26.47
N VAL A 300 -3.60 6.22 -25.54
CA VAL A 300 -3.08 7.55 -25.82
C VAL A 300 -1.57 7.56 -25.66
N PHE A 301 -0.89 8.02 -26.69
CA PHE A 301 0.57 8.17 -26.77
C PHE A 301 0.93 9.63 -27.00
N SER A 302 2.20 9.97 -26.83
CA SER A 302 2.73 11.30 -27.15
C SER A 302 2.50 11.63 -28.63
N GLY A 303 1.53 12.53 -28.88
CA GLY A 303 1.17 13.04 -30.21
C GLY A 303 0.22 12.16 -31.03
N SER A 304 -0.31 11.06 -30.49
CA SER A 304 -1.24 10.18 -31.22
C SER A 304 -2.16 9.38 -30.30
N ASN A 305 -3.31 8.96 -30.81
CA ASN A 305 -4.22 8.02 -30.13
C ASN A 305 -4.47 6.79 -31.03
N VAL A 306 -4.62 5.61 -30.42
CA VAL A 306 -4.95 4.35 -31.10
C VAL A 306 -6.23 3.78 -30.49
N THR A 307 -7.26 3.58 -31.31
CA THR A 307 -8.48 2.87 -30.92
C THR A 307 -8.21 1.37 -30.78
N LEU A 308 -8.67 0.78 -29.67
CA LEU A 308 -8.47 -0.64 -29.34
C LEU A 308 -9.63 -1.53 -29.79
#